data_AF-A0A833SIK2-F1
#
_entry.id   AF-A0A833SIK2-F1
#
_cell.length_a   1.000
_cell.length_b   1.000
_cell.length_c   1.000
_cell.angle_alpha   90.00
_cell.angle_beta   90.00
_cell.angle_gamma   90.00
#
_symmetry.space_group_name_H-M   'P 1'
#
loop_
_entity.id
_entity.type
_entity.pdbx_description
1 polymer ?
#
loop_
_entity_poly.entity_id
_entity_poly.type
_entity_poly.pdbx_seq_one_letter_code
_entity_poly.pdbx_strand_id
1 'polypeptide(L)'
;MFTRSFLGYHFDEGFISVVGEGDAKLSIVTRAGCSRFVAHVLVTATKSSLEGAQLSFESARVSPKEITAQLEKKLGKKLQIKLVDYEETKKGYDTNPVAYIQTRILIADGRGISGTEDEVKATIAKFFPDWNPSPWQEIIA
;
A
#
# COMPACT_ATOMS: atom_id res chain seq x y z
N MET A 1 -10.98 1.93 13.74
CA MET A 1 -10.27 1.08 14.72
C MET A 1 -9.97 -0.31 14.14
N PHE A 2 -10.93 -1.00 13.51
CA PHE A 2 -10.74 -2.36 12.96
C PHE A 2 -9.64 -2.54 11.89
N THR A 3 -9.38 -1.58 11.01
CA THR A 3 -8.46 -1.76 9.86
C THR A 3 -6.97 -1.82 10.23
N ARG A 4 -6.58 -1.29 11.40
CA ARG A 4 -5.16 -1.18 11.80
C ARG A 4 -4.56 -2.54 12.18
N SER A 5 -5.31 -3.35 12.94
CA SER A 5 -4.87 -4.69 13.35
C SER A 5 -4.81 -5.70 12.19
N PHE A 6 -5.69 -5.60 11.18
CA PHE A 6 -5.62 -6.44 9.97
C PHE A 6 -4.30 -6.26 9.20
N LEU A 7 -3.71 -5.07 9.28
CA LEU A 7 -2.44 -4.75 8.64
C LEU A 7 -1.23 -4.98 9.58
N GLY A 8 -1.45 -5.63 10.73
CA GLY A 8 -0.39 -5.93 11.69
C GLY A 8 0.03 -4.75 12.57
N TYR A 9 -0.70 -3.63 12.59
CA TYR A 9 -0.37 -2.49 13.47
C TYR A 9 -1.03 -2.65 14.84
N HIS A 10 -0.21 -2.95 15.86
CA HIS A 10 -0.61 -3.12 17.26
C HIS A 10 -0.07 -1.95 18.10
N PHE A 11 -0.58 -0.74 17.83
CA PHE A 11 -0.06 0.47 18.47
C PHE A 11 -0.23 0.51 19.99
N ASP A 12 -1.35 -0.02 20.49
CA ASP A 12 -1.61 -0.10 21.94
C ASP A 12 -0.61 -1.04 22.63
N GLU A 13 -0.16 -2.06 21.91
CA GLU A 13 0.83 -3.05 22.38
C GLU A 13 2.29 -2.64 22.03
N GLY A 14 2.47 -1.55 21.28
CA GLY A 14 3.79 -1.00 20.93
C GLY A 14 4.55 -1.77 19.84
N PHE A 15 3.90 -2.57 19.01
CA PHE A 15 4.58 -3.31 17.94
C PHE A 15 3.82 -3.30 16.60
N ILE A 16 4.56 -3.64 15.54
CA ILE A 16 4.03 -3.89 14.21
C ILE A 16 4.48 -5.28 13.79
N SER A 17 3.52 -6.13 13.43
CA SER A 17 3.77 -7.44 12.83
C SER A 17 3.96 -7.31 11.34
N VAL A 18 5.05 -7.86 10.84
CA VAL A 18 5.47 -7.76 9.45
C VAL A 18 5.81 -9.15 8.95
N VAL A 19 5.22 -9.60 7.85
CA VAL A 19 5.53 -10.92 7.28
C VAL A 19 6.83 -10.84 6.47
N GLY A 20 7.73 -11.80 6.68
CA GLY A 20 9.04 -11.82 6.03
C GLY A 20 9.98 -10.74 6.57
N GLU A 21 10.88 -10.20 5.72
CA GLU A 21 11.96 -9.30 6.15
C GLU A 21 11.55 -7.84 6.35
N GLY A 22 10.39 -7.44 5.81
CA GLY A 22 9.87 -6.08 5.96
C GLY A 22 10.39 -5.05 4.96
N ASP A 23 11.20 -5.46 3.99
CA ASP A 23 11.86 -4.56 3.02
C ASP A 23 11.11 -4.39 1.71
N ALA A 24 10.24 -5.33 1.35
CA ALA A 24 9.50 -5.24 0.10
C ALA A 24 8.57 -4.03 0.11
N LYS A 25 8.51 -3.39 -1.06
CA LYS A 25 7.78 -2.16 -1.27
C LYS A 25 6.31 -2.43 -1.55
N LEU A 26 5.47 -1.49 -1.12
CA LEU A 26 4.06 -1.43 -1.44
C LEU A 26 3.69 -0.07 -2.03
N SER A 27 2.79 -0.08 -3.00
CA SER A 27 2.21 1.11 -3.59
C SER A 27 1.13 1.65 -2.66
N ILE A 28 1.27 2.90 -2.26
CA ILE A 28 0.32 3.59 -1.40
C ILE A 28 -0.36 4.71 -2.17
N VAL A 29 -1.66 4.84 -1.99
CA VAL A 29 -2.44 6.02 -2.38
C VAL A 29 -3.47 6.31 -1.28
N THR A 30 -3.71 7.59 -0.99
CA THR A 30 -4.76 7.96 -0.04
C THR A 30 -6.13 7.62 -0.63
N ARG A 31 -7.13 7.36 0.21
CA ARG A 31 -8.49 7.08 -0.28
C ARG A 31 -9.03 8.22 -1.14
N ALA A 32 -8.83 9.47 -0.69
CA ALA A 32 -9.21 10.66 -1.44
C ALA A 32 -8.44 10.79 -2.75
N GLY A 33 -7.14 10.47 -2.74
CA GLY A 33 -6.32 10.44 -3.95
C GLY A 33 -6.84 9.43 -4.96
N CYS A 34 -7.10 8.20 -4.52
CA CYS A 34 -7.67 7.16 -5.38
C CYS A 34 -8.99 7.61 -6.02
N SER A 35 -9.92 8.14 -5.22
CA SER A 35 -11.19 8.66 -5.75
C SER A 35 -11.01 9.78 -6.75
N ARG A 36 -10.08 10.72 -6.50
CA ARG A 36 -9.80 11.84 -7.41
C ARG A 36 -9.21 11.35 -8.74
N PHE A 37 -8.28 10.40 -8.69
CA PHE A 37 -7.68 9.82 -9.88
C PHE A 37 -8.74 9.11 -10.73
N VAL A 38 -9.50 8.19 -10.11
CA VAL A 38 -10.56 7.43 -10.80
C VAL A 38 -11.61 8.36 -11.40
N ALA A 39 -12.10 9.34 -10.64
CA ALA A 39 -13.10 10.29 -11.14
C ALA A 39 -12.57 11.12 -12.32
N HIS A 40 -11.32 11.59 -12.26
CA HIS A 40 -10.71 12.34 -13.35
C HIS A 40 -10.64 11.50 -14.62
N VAL A 41 -10.05 10.31 -14.55
CA VAL A 41 -9.86 9.41 -15.70
C VAL A 41 -11.19 9.04 -16.35
N LEU A 42 -12.22 8.73 -15.57
CA LEU A 42 -13.54 8.37 -16.10
C LEU A 42 -14.25 9.53 -16.82
N VAL A 43 -13.89 10.78 -16.52
CA VAL A 43 -14.52 11.98 -17.12
C VAL A 43 -13.71 12.50 -18.31
N THR A 44 -12.38 12.35 -18.30
CA THR A 44 -11.50 12.95 -19.31
C THR A 44 -11.03 11.97 -20.38
N ALA A 45 -10.95 10.67 -20.08
CA ALA A 45 -10.48 9.67 -21.03
C ALA A 45 -11.58 9.21 -22.00
N THR A 46 -11.19 8.85 -23.22
CA THR A 46 -12.12 8.27 -24.19
C THR A 46 -12.38 6.79 -23.88
N LYS A 47 -13.58 6.29 -24.20
CA LYS A 47 -13.92 4.87 -24.01
C LYS A 47 -12.88 3.93 -24.63
N SER A 48 -12.44 4.22 -25.87
CA SER A 48 -11.44 3.40 -26.58
C SER A 48 -10.08 3.37 -25.88
N SER A 49 -9.73 4.40 -25.12
CA SER A 49 -8.49 4.43 -24.34
C SER A 49 -8.56 3.65 -23.02
N LEU A 50 -9.77 3.32 -22.56
CA LEU A 50 -10.03 2.58 -21.31
C LEU A 50 -10.36 1.11 -21.54
N GLU A 51 -10.85 0.75 -22.72
CA GLU A 51 -11.25 -0.62 -23.03
C GLU A 51 -10.07 -1.58 -22.93
N GLY A 52 -10.14 -2.51 -21.96
CA GLY A 52 -9.07 -3.46 -21.66
C GLY A 52 -7.82 -2.84 -21.02
N ALA A 53 -7.83 -1.56 -20.68
CA ALA A 53 -6.67 -0.88 -20.12
C ALA A 53 -6.44 -1.24 -18.64
N GLN A 54 -5.19 -1.50 -18.29
CA GLN A 54 -4.73 -1.57 -16.90
C GLN A 54 -4.01 -0.26 -16.57
N LEU A 55 -4.46 0.43 -15.53
CA LEU A 55 -3.94 1.73 -15.12
C LEU A 55 -3.20 1.60 -13.79
N SER A 56 -1.87 1.67 -13.83
CA SER A 56 -1.02 1.65 -12.64
C SER A 56 -0.85 3.06 -12.12
N PHE A 57 -1.19 3.32 -10.86
CA PHE A 57 -0.97 4.62 -10.23
C PHE A 57 -0.73 4.47 -8.73
N GLU A 58 0.08 5.36 -8.19
CA GLU A 58 0.44 5.41 -6.78
C GLU A 58 0.78 6.85 -6.37
N SER A 59 0.77 7.11 -5.06
CA SER A 59 1.31 8.35 -4.47
C SER A 59 2.71 8.16 -3.92
N ALA A 60 3.03 6.95 -3.47
CA ALA A 60 4.32 6.60 -2.91
C ALA A 60 4.55 5.09 -2.95
N ARG A 61 5.81 4.69 -2.89
CA ARG A 61 6.26 3.31 -2.83
C ARG A 61 7.16 3.12 -1.63
N VAL A 62 6.66 2.46 -0.59
CA VAL A 62 7.33 2.39 0.71
C VAL A 62 7.29 0.97 1.29
N SER A 63 8.25 0.63 2.14
CA SER A 63 8.30 -0.63 2.87
C SER A 63 7.71 -0.46 4.28
N PRO A 64 7.29 -1.54 4.93
CA PRO A 64 6.83 -1.48 6.33
C PRO A 64 7.90 -0.98 7.32
N LYS A 65 9.19 -1.15 7.04
CA LYS A 65 10.25 -0.49 7.84
C LYS A 65 10.20 1.04 7.70
N GLU A 66 10.02 1.57 6.49
CA GLU A 66 9.90 3.02 6.27
C GLU A 66 8.62 3.57 6.89
N ILE A 67 7.51 2.84 6.80
CA ILE A 67 6.25 3.20 7.46
C ILE A 67 6.45 3.24 8.97
N THR A 68 7.11 2.23 9.54
CA THR A 68 7.42 2.16 10.98
C THR A 68 8.27 3.35 11.41
N ALA A 69 9.34 3.67 10.69
CA ALA A 69 10.21 4.81 11.00
C ALA A 69 9.44 6.15 10.97
N GLN A 70 8.49 6.31 10.05
CA GLN A 70 7.64 7.49 10.00
C GLN A 70 6.62 7.53 11.15
N LEU A 71 6.05 6.39 11.52
CA LEU A 71 5.14 6.26 12.67
C LEU A 71 5.85 6.57 13.99
N GLU A 72 7.08 6.08 14.19
CA GLU A 72 7.87 6.37 15.39
C GLU A 72 8.10 7.88 15.57
N LYS A 73 8.47 8.56 14.47
CA LYS A 73 8.65 10.03 14.46
C LYS A 73 7.37 10.77 14.84
N LYS A 74 6.23 10.28 14.37
CA LYS A 74 4.93 10.92 14.59
C LYS A 74 4.36 10.66 15.98
N LEU A 75 4.53 9.45 16.50
CA LEU A 75 4.01 9.04 17.82
C LEU A 75 4.95 9.42 18.97
N GLY A 76 6.21 9.77 18.67
CA GLY A 76 7.24 10.02 19.69
C GLY A 76 7.58 8.78 20.53
N LYS A 77 7.29 7.58 20.01
CA LYS A 77 7.48 6.30 20.69
C LYS A 77 8.14 5.31 19.75
N LYS A 78 8.96 4.42 20.30
CA LYS A 78 9.55 3.30 19.57
C LYS A 78 8.53 2.20 19.36
N LEU A 79 8.52 1.62 18.16
CA LEU A 79 7.67 0.49 17.80
C LEU A 79 8.55 -0.71 17.49
N GLN A 80 8.28 -1.84 18.13
CA GLN A 80 8.99 -3.08 17.81
C GLN A 80 8.46 -3.65 16.49
N ILE A 81 9.35 -3.94 15.54
CA ILE A 81 8.98 -4.73 14.36
C ILE A 81 9.10 -6.21 14.72
N LYS A 82 7.97 -6.93 14.70
CA LYS A 82 7.93 -8.38 14.87
C LYS A 82 7.83 -9.02 13.50
N LEU A 83 8.89 -9.69 13.09
CA LEU A 83 8.91 -10.46 11.84
C LEU A 83 8.15 -11.77 12.06
N VAL A 84 7.19 -12.06 11.19
CA VAL A 84 6.38 -13.28 11.20
C VAL A 84 6.81 -14.13 10.02
N ASP A 85 6.93 -15.43 10.24
CA ASP A 85 7.36 -16.38 9.22
C ASP A 85 6.37 -16.45 8.05
N TYR A 86 6.90 -16.38 6.83
CA TYR A 86 6.11 -16.36 5.61
C TYR A 86 5.41 -17.71 5.36
N GLU A 87 6.14 -18.81 5.46
CA GLU A 87 5.61 -20.15 5.16
C GLU A 87 4.52 -20.54 6.16
N GLU A 88 4.71 -20.20 7.43
CA GLU A 88 3.70 -20.41 8.47
C GLU A 88 2.46 -19.55 8.23
N THR A 89 2.62 -18.26 7.91
CA THR A 89 1.48 -17.38 7.62
C THR A 89 0.71 -17.85 6.39
N LYS A 90 1.41 -18.36 5.37
CA LYS A 90 0.84 -18.87 4.13
C LYS A 90 -0.03 -20.12 4.34
N LYS A 91 0.19 -20.93 5.37
CA LYS A 91 -0.70 -22.07 5.69
C LYS A 91 -2.13 -21.64 6.00
N GLY A 92 -2.31 -20.43 6.53
CA GLY A 92 -3.62 -19.85 6.82
C GLY A 92 -4.26 -19.11 5.64
N TYR A 93 -3.65 -19.13 4.47
CA TYR A 93 -4.03 -18.28 3.33
C TYR A 93 -5.49 -18.45 2.88
N ASP A 94 -5.97 -19.69 2.82
CA ASP A 94 -7.31 -20.00 2.31
C ASP A 94 -8.42 -19.80 3.36
N THR A 95 -8.05 -19.64 4.64
CA THR A 95 -9.00 -19.67 5.77
C THR A 95 -8.96 -18.40 6.62
N ASN A 96 -7.89 -17.61 6.54
CA ASN A 96 -7.69 -16.40 7.33
C ASN A 96 -7.46 -15.19 6.41
N PRO A 97 -8.43 -14.25 6.31
CA PRO A 97 -8.28 -13.06 5.48
C PRO A 97 -7.15 -12.13 5.95
N VAL A 98 -6.77 -12.17 7.23
CA VAL A 98 -5.60 -11.46 7.75
C VAL A 98 -4.32 -12.06 7.17
N ALA A 99 -4.20 -13.39 7.18
CA ALA A 99 -3.05 -14.10 6.63
C ALA A 99 -2.93 -13.86 5.12
N TYR A 100 -4.06 -13.86 4.41
CA TYR A 100 -4.12 -13.48 2.99
C TYR A 100 -3.60 -12.06 2.75
N ILE A 101 -4.12 -11.06 3.49
CA ILE A 101 -3.71 -9.66 3.37
C ILE A 101 -2.23 -9.51 3.71
N GLN A 102 -1.77 -10.11 4.81
CA GLN A 102 -0.40 -10.00 5.26
C GLN A 102 0.60 -10.66 4.30
N THR A 103 0.24 -11.78 3.67
CA THR A 103 1.11 -12.47 2.70
C THR A 103 1.10 -11.83 1.30
N ARG A 104 -0.06 -11.33 0.83
CA ARG A 104 -0.21 -10.77 -0.54
C ARG A 104 0.00 -9.27 -0.62
N ILE A 105 -0.54 -8.54 0.35
CA ILE A 105 -0.55 -7.07 0.35
C ILE A 105 0.71 -6.54 1.07
N LEU A 106 1.20 -7.25 2.09
CA LEU A 106 2.23 -6.75 2.99
C LEU A 106 3.55 -7.54 2.95
N ILE A 107 4.16 -7.74 1.76
CA ILE A 107 5.64 -7.80 1.52
C ILE A 107 6.13 -9.01 0.73
N ALA A 108 5.73 -10.25 1.02
CA ALA A 108 6.56 -11.38 0.59
C ALA A 108 6.50 -11.70 -0.92
N ASP A 109 5.33 -11.59 -1.56
CA ASP A 109 5.18 -11.96 -2.98
C ASP A 109 5.49 -10.79 -3.95
N GLY A 110 5.82 -9.60 -3.46
CA GLY A 110 6.01 -8.40 -4.28
C GLY A 110 4.75 -7.91 -5.00
N ARG A 111 3.57 -8.47 -4.70
CA ARG A 111 2.28 -8.15 -5.36
C ARG A 111 1.58 -6.90 -4.80
N GLY A 112 2.17 -6.26 -3.79
CA GLY A 112 1.70 -5.01 -3.22
C GLY A 112 2.03 -3.77 -4.06
N ILE A 113 2.70 -3.93 -5.21
CA ILE A 113 2.99 -2.84 -6.14
C ILE A 113 1.95 -2.80 -7.26
N SER A 114 1.52 -1.60 -7.66
CA SER A 114 0.52 -1.40 -8.72
C SER A 114 1.05 -1.68 -10.13
N GLY A 115 2.38 -1.80 -10.29
CA GLY A 115 3.09 -1.96 -11.55
C GLY A 115 4.54 -1.50 -11.42
N THR A 116 5.28 -1.50 -12.52
CA THR A 116 6.60 -0.88 -12.62
C THR A 116 6.51 0.64 -12.46
N GLU A 117 7.61 1.30 -12.10
CA GLU A 117 7.63 2.76 -11.99
C GLU A 117 7.34 3.44 -13.34
N ASP A 118 7.77 2.82 -14.44
CA ASP A 118 7.56 3.36 -15.78
C ASP A 118 6.10 3.24 -16.21
N GLU A 119 5.41 2.14 -15.89
CA GLU A 119 3.95 2.01 -16.11
C GLU A 119 3.17 3.05 -15.31
N VAL A 120 3.59 3.32 -14.07
CA VAL A 120 2.99 4.37 -13.23
C VAL A 120 3.18 5.75 -13.87
N LYS A 121 4.42 6.10 -14.25
CA LYS A 121 4.73 7.38 -14.90
C LYS A 121 3.98 7.54 -16.22
N ALA A 122 3.93 6.49 -17.05
CA ALA A 122 3.22 6.48 -18.32
C ALA A 122 1.71 6.66 -18.13
N THR A 123 1.13 5.99 -17.13
CA THR A 123 -0.30 6.12 -16.79
C THR A 123 -0.62 7.56 -16.36
N ILE A 124 0.17 8.12 -15.45
CA ILE A 124 0.00 9.51 -14.97
C ILE A 124 0.14 10.49 -16.14
N ALA A 125 1.21 10.39 -16.93
CA ALA A 125 1.46 11.29 -18.04
C ALA A 125 0.37 11.23 -19.13
N LYS A 126 -0.26 10.07 -19.33
CA LYS A 126 -1.32 9.90 -20.31
C LYS A 126 -2.69 10.35 -19.81
N PHE A 127 -3.04 10.01 -18.58
CA PHE A 127 -4.42 10.11 -18.10
C PHE A 127 -4.65 11.20 -17.07
N PHE A 128 -3.61 11.66 -16.37
CA PHE A 128 -3.74 12.75 -15.39
C PHE A 128 -2.37 13.46 -15.19
N PRO A 129 -1.87 14.27 -16.15
CA PRO A 129 -0.55 14.89 -16.07
C PRO A 129 -0.37 15.78 -14.83
N ASP A 130 -1.44 16.45 -14.39
CA ASP A 130 -1.45 17.32 -13.21
C ASP A 130 -1.70 16.55 -11.90
N TRP A 131 -1.44 15.24 -11.91
CA TRP A 131 -1.64 14.39 -10.74
C TRP A 131 -0.71 14.83 -9.60
N ASN A 132 -1.33 15.40 -8.56
CA ASN A 132 -0.67 15.80 -7.34
C ASN A 132 -1.36 15.11 -6.16
N PRO A 133 -0.97 13.87 -5.82
CA PRO A 133 -1.56 13.13 -4.71
C PRO A 133 -1.23 13.77 -3.36
N SER A 134 -2.15 13.64 -2.41
CA SER A 134 -1.82 13.92 -1.00
C SER A 134 -0.64 13.05 -0.53
N PRO A 135 0.26 13.58 0.32
CA PRO A 135 1.32 12.80 0.92
C PRO A 135 0.79 11.56 1.65
N TRP A 136 1.42 10.41 1.41
CA TRP A 136 1.00 9.16 2.04
C TRP A 136 1.07 9.20 3.58
N GLN A 137 1.90 10.09 4.14
CA GLN A 137 2.05 10.29 5.58
C GLN A 137 0.75 10.80 6.25
N GLU A 138 -0.20 11.33 5.48
CA GLU A 138 -1.54 11.66 5.96
C GLU A 138 -2.37 10.42 6.30
N ILE A 139 -2.09 9.26 5.69
CA ILE A 139 -2.81 8.00 5.95
C ILE A 139 -2.52 7.47 7.36
N ILE A 140 -1.30 7.69 7.83
CA ILE A 140 -0.84 7.28 9.16
C ILE A 140 -1.13 8.36 10.22
N ALA A 141 -2.10 9.25 9.97
CA ALA A 141 -2.63 10.20 10.95
C ALA A 141 -3.67 9.59 11.89
#